data_AF-A0AA95JWD9-F1
#
_entry.id   AF-A0AA95JWD9-F1
#
_cell.length_a   1.000
_cell.length_b   1.000
_cell.length_c   1.000
_cell.angle_alpha   90.00
_cell.angle_beta   90.00
_cell.angle_gamma   90.00
#
_symmetry.space_group_name_H-M   'P 1'
#
loop_
_entity.id
_entity.type
_entity.pdbx_description
1 polymer ?
#
loop_
_entity_poly.entity_id
_entity_poly.type
_entity_poly.pdbx_seq_one_letter_code
_entity_poly.pdbx_strand_id
1 'polypeptide(L)'
;MTLRTSYEFTLPRGYVDGSGQLHRTGTMRLATARDELEPLRDPMVSGPDDPRLTILVLTRVIEKLGTLEMVTPYEIEGLFAVDLAFLQDFYGVINFGNQAEYDALMRAQEESDLLGSPAPASASGPVAPAAAPETPGDGSAGPPAETPVPRTGMRSAIEELPRRSL
;
A
#
# COMPACT_ATOMS: atom_id res chain seq x y z
N MET A 1 1.45 23.19 -29.89
CA MET A 1 1.70 21.93 -29.16
C MET A 1 1.14 22.10 -27.76
N THR A 2 0.31 21.18 -27.31
CA THR A 2 -0.20 21.15 -25.92
C THR A 2 0.81 20.43 -25.04
N LEU A 3 1.18 21.03 -23.91
CA LEU A 3 2.06 20.39 -22.92
C LEU A 3 1.33 19.22 -22.27
N ARG A 4 1.95 18.03 -22.20
CA ARG A 4 1.42 16.91 -21.41
C ARG A 4 1.72 17.17 -19.94
N THR A 5 0.69 17.28 -19.13
CA THR A 5 0.80 17.59 -17.69
C THR A 5 0.35 16.45 -16.79
N SER A 6 -0.17 15.35 -17.34
CA SER A 6 -0.60 14.16 -16.60
C SER A 6 -0.08 12.87 -17.21
N TYR A 7 0.23 11.93 -16.33
CA TYR A 7 0.88 10.66 -16.64
C TYR A 7 0.18 9.55 -15.86
N GLU A 8 -0.09 8.45 -16.55
CA GLU A 8 -0.68 7.26 -15.94
C GLU A 8 0.43 6.38 -15.35
N PHE A 9 0.10 5.67 -14.28
CA PHE A 9 0.98 4.69 -13.65
C PHE A 9 0.18 3.47 -13.17
N THR A 10 0.87 2.34 -13.01
CA THR A 10 0.36 1.12 -12.38
C THR A 10 1.25 0.72 -11.21
N LEU A 11 0.68 0.66 -10.01
CA LEU A 11 1.37 0.18 -8.82
C LEU A 11 1.77 -1.31 -8.97
N PRO A 12 3.03 -1.68 -8.65
CA PRO A 12 3.49 -3.07 -8.65
C PRO A 12 2.61 -4.05 -7.87
N ARG A 13 2.11 -3.67 -6.67
CA ARG A 13 1.18 -4.50 -5.88
C ARG A 13 -0.21 -3.88 -5.82
N GLY A 14 -0.28 -2.58 -5.53
CA GLY A 14 -1.53 -1.84 -5.41
C GLY A 14 -1.95 -1.57 -3.97
N TYR A 15 -2.87 -0.64 -3.83
CA TYR A 15 -3.51 -0.28 -2.58
C TYR A 15 -4.79 -1.10 -2.38
N VAL A 16 -5.00 -1.67 -1.19
CA VAL A 16 -6.27 -2.32 -0.83
C VAL A 16 -7.02 -1.40 0.12
N ASP A 17 -8.21 -0.96 -0.28
CA ASP A 17 -9.02 -0.05 0.54
C ASP A 17 -9.73 -0.79 1.70
N GLY A 18 -10.43 -0.02 2.54
CA GLY A 18 -11.19 -0.58 3.66
C GLY A 18 -12.35 -1.51 3.27
N SER A 19 -12.76 -1.51 1.99
CA SER A 19 -13.76 -2.43 1.45
C SER A 19 -13.16 -3.71 0.85
N GLY A 20 -11.83 -3.81 0.82
CA GLY A 20 -11.10 -4.91 0.17
C GLY A 20 -10.95 -4.75 -1.34
N GLN A 21 -11.26 -3.56 -1.90
CA GLN A 21 -11.05 -3.28 -3.31
C GLN A 21 -9.56 -3.00 -3.57
N LEU A 22 -9.03 -3.57 -4.65
CA LEU A 22 -7.65 -3.37 -5.09
C LEU A 22 -7.57 -2.24 -6.12
N HIS A 23 -6.72 -1.24 -5.84
CA HIS A 23 -6.44 -0.09 -6.69
C HIS A 23 -4.98 -0.14 -7.15
N ARG A 24 -4.76 -0.35 -8.45
CA ARG A 24 -3.41 -0.41 -9.03
C ARG A 24 -3.11 0.73 -9.98
N THR A 25 -4.05 1.08 -10.85
CA THR A 25 -3.85 2.13 -11.84
C THR A 25 -4.15 3.50 -11.26
N GLY A 26 -3.40 4.51 -11.66
CA GLY A 26 -3.61 5.87 -11.21
C GLY A 26 -3.09 6.91 -12.20
N THR A 27 -3.35 8.18 -11.87
CA THR A 27 -2.90 9.32 -12.68
C THR A 27 -2.20 10.31 -11.77
N MET A 28 -1.01 10.75 -12.18
CA MET A 28 -0.24 11.77 -11.50
C MET A 28 0.00 12.94 -12.46
N ARG A 29 -0.18 14.16 -11.95
CA ARG A 29 0.16 15.38 -12.68
C ARG A 29 1.57 15.84 -12.36
N LEU A 30 2.12 16.67 -13.24
CA LEU A 30 3.33 17.44 -12.92
C LEU A 30 3.12 18.26 -11.65
N ALA A 31 4.14 18.25 -10.80
CA ALA A 31 4.18 19.05 -9.60
C ALA A 31 4.32 20.53 -9.96
N THR A 32 3.64 21.37 -9.19
CA THR A 32 3.91 22.81 -9.22
C THR A 32 4.86 23.15 -8.08
N ALA A 33 5.52 24.30 -8.14
CA ALA A 33 6.33 24.79 -7.02
C ALA A 33 5.53 24.90 -5.71
N ARG A 34 4.20 25.11 -5.80
CA ARG A 34 3.33 25.12 -4.62
C ARG A 34 3.21 23.73 -3.99
N ASP A 35 3.22 22.67 -4.78
CA ASP A 35 3.10 21.30 -4.27
C ASP A 35 4.33 20.88 -3.48
N GLU A 36 5.50 21.42 -3.83
CA GLU A 36 6.76 21.20 -3.11
C GLU A 36 6.88 22.06 -1.85
N LEU A 37 6.45 23.32 -1.92
CA LEU A 37 6.69 24.28 -0.84
C LEU A 37 5.61 24.30 0.24
N GLU A 38 4.35 24.02 -0.10
CA GLU A 38 3.26 24.06 0.89
C GLU A 38 3.44 23.01 2.01
N PRO A 39 3.82 21.75 1.72
CA PRO A 39 4.04 20.75 2.77
C PRO A 39 5.12 21.12 3.78
N LEU A 40 6.15 21.87 3.39
CA LEU A 40 7.22 22.35 4.28
C LEU A 40 6.72 23.35 5.34
N ARG A 41 5.48 23.86 5.19
CA ARG A 41 4.85 24.75 6.18
C ARG A 41 4.04 23.99 7.23
N ASP A 42 3.84 22.69 7.06
CA ASP A 42 3.17 21.85 8.04
C ASP A 42 4.03 21.75 9.32
N PRO A 43 3.50 22.08 10.51
CA PRO A 43 4.25 21.98 11.76
C PRO A 43 4.77 20.58 12.09
N MET A 44 4.20 19.54 11.48
CA MET A 44 4.61 18.14 11.65
C MET A 44 5.77 17.73 10.73
N VAL A 45 6.17 18.59 9.78
CA VAL A 45 7.29 18.37 8.87
C VAL A 45 8.52 19.08 9.42
N SER A 46 9.53 18.30 9.80
CA SER A 46 10.74 18.83 10.44
C SER A 46 11.68 19.55 9.47
N GLY A 47 11.54 19.30 8.16
CA GLY A 47 12.34 19.91 7.11
C GLY A 47 12.28 19.15 5.79
N PRO A 48 13.15 19.50 4.82
CA PRO A 48 13.21 18.87 3.48
C PRO A 48 13.53 17.37 3.48
N ASP A 49 14.20 16.86 4.52
CA ASP A 49 14.60 15.46 4.61
C ASP A 49 13.59 14.59 5.39
N ASP A 50 12.46 15.16 5.82
CA ASP A 50 11.44 14.44 6.59
C ASP A 50 10.63 13.51 5.67
N PRO A 51 10.52 12.20 5.95
CA PRO A 51 9.77 11.27 5.10
C PRO A 51 8.28 11.62 4.96
N ARG A 52 7.70 12.40 5.90
CA ARG A 52 6.32 12.89 5.77
C ARG A 52 6.16 13.85 4.60
N LEU A 53 7.23 14.57 4.22
CA LEU A 53 7.21 15.48 3.08
C LEU A 53 6.83 14.74 1.79
N THR A 54 7.46 13.60 1.54
CA THR A 54 7.18 12.75 0.38
C THR A 54 5.70 12.34 0.32
N ILE A 55 5.13 11.90 1.44
CA ILE A 55 3.71 11.52 1.54
C ILE A 55 2.82 12.70 1.13
N LEU A 56 3.09 13.89 1.68
CA LEU A 56 2.31 15.09 1.44
C LEU A 56 2.43 15.58 0.00
N VAL A 57 3.62 15.51 -0.61
CA VAL A 57 3.80 15.85 -2.03
C VAL A 57 3.01 14.88 -2.92
N LEU A 58 3.17 13.57 -2.73
CA LEU A 58 2.47 12.53 -3.50
C LEU A 58 0.95 12.68 -3.41
N THR A 59 0.43 12.95 -2.21
CA THR A 59 -1.00 13.22 -1.97
C THR A 59 -1.54 14.35 -2.87
N ARG A 60 -0.73 15.37 -3.15
CA ARG A 60 -1.16 16.55 -3.90
C ARG A 60 -1.12 16.36 -5.42
N VAL A 61 -0.23 15.49 -5.89
CA VAL A 61 0.05 15.31 -7.32
C VAL A 61 -0.63 14.10 -7.92
N ILE A 62 -1.04 13.13 -7.10
CA ILE A 62 -1.86 12.00 -7.55
C ILE A 62 -3.31 12.45 -7.63
N GLU A 63 -3.84 12.52 -8.85
CA GLU A 63 -5.20 12.96 -9.13
C GLU A 63 -6.22 11.82 -8.94
N LYS A 64 -5.77 10.57 -9.12
CA LYS A 64 -6.65 9.40 -9.04
C LYS A 64 -5.87 8.12 -8.74
N LEU A 65 -6.49 7.21 -7.97
CA LEU A 65 -5.99 5.86 -7.73
C LEU A 65 -7.15 4.83 -7.78
N GLY A 66 -7.24 4.06 -8.87
CA GLY A 66 -8.32 3.14 -9.13
C GLY A 66 -9.66 3.88 -9.20
N THR A 67 -10.59 3.56 -8.31
CA THR A 67 -11.87 4.28 -8.18
C THR A 67 -11.81 5.51 -7.25
N LEU A 68 -10.67 5.77 -6.60
CA LEU A 68 -10.50 6.89 -5.68
C LEU A 68 -10.17 8.17 -6.47
N GLU A 69 -11.11 9.11 -6.53
CA GLU A 69 -10.92 10.43 -7.17
C GLU A 69 -10.23 11.46 -6.25
N MET A 70 -10.12 11.14 -4.97
CA MET A 70 -9.40 11.93 -3.99
C MET A 70 -8.45 11.00 -3.24
N VAL A 71 -7.16 11.24 -3.42
CA VAL A 71 -6.11 10.52 -2.69
C VAL A 71 -5.69 11.39 -1.51
N THR A 72 -5.72 10.82 -0.32
CA THR A 72 -5.33 11.49 0.92
C THR A 72 -4.03 10.87 1.45
N PRO A 73 -3.42 11.46 2.50
CA PRO A 73 -2.25 10.85 3.12
C PRO A 73 -2.52 9.42 3.63
N TYR A 74 -3.77 9.10 3.98
CA TYR A 74 -4.15 7.77 4.45
C TYR A 74 -3.89 6.68 3.41
N GLU A 75 -4.28 6.91 2.15
CA GLU A 75 -4.04 5.94 1.08
C GLU A 75 -2.55 5.78 0.80
N ILE A 76 -1.79 6.89 0.78
CA ILE A 76 -0.35 6.87 0.51
C ILE A 76 0.43 6.18 1.62
N GLU A 77 0.10 6.46 2.90
CA GLU A 77 0.69 5.78 4.07
C GLU A 77 0.31 4.29 4.13
N GLY A 78 -0.83 3.91 3.54
CA GLY A 78 -1.28 2.52 3.46
C GLY A 78 -0.67 1.71 2.31
N LEU A 79 0.18 2.29 1.47
CA LEU A 79 0.84 1.58 0.38
C LEU A 79 1.89 0.59 0.90
N PHE A 80 2.11 -0.49 0.14
CA PHE A 80 3.29 -1.32 0.33
C PHE A 80 4.55 -0.49 0.07
N ALA A 81 5.65 -0.79 0.76
CA ALA A 81 6.91 -0.09 0.60
C ALA A 81 7.41 -0.09 -0.87
N VAL A 82 7.16 -1.17 -1.62
CA VAL A 82 7.51 -1.27 -3.05
C VAL A 82 6.70 -0.30 -3.92
N ASP A 83 5.43 -0.08 -3.58
CA ASP A 83 4.55 0.84 -4.31
C ASP A 83 4.88 2.29 -3.98
N LEU A 84 5.19 2.58 -2.71
CA LEU A 84 5.66 3.91 -2.30
C LEU A 84 7.01 4.26 -2.95
N ALA A 85 7.95 3.31 -3.03
CA ALA A 85 9.21 3.49 -3.74
C ALA A 85 8.97 3.76 -5.23
N PHE A 86 8.12 2.96 -5.87
CA PHE A 86 7.74 3.17 -7.27
C PHE A 86 7.17 4.58 -7.51
N LEU A 87 6.25 5.05 -6.65
CA LEU A 87 5.68 6.39 -6.81
C LEU A 87 6.71 7.51 -6.62
N GLN A 88 7.71 7.34 -5.75
CA GLN A 88 8.81 8.28 -5.60
C GLN A 88 9.66 8.34 -6.87
N ASP A 89 10.02 7.19 -7.44
CA ASP A 89 10.79 7.13 -8.68
C ASP A 89 10.00 7.74 -9.84
N PHE A 90 8.72 7.37 -9.97
CA PHE A 90 7.83 7.92 -11.00
C PHE A 90 7.69 9.43 -10.90
N TYR A 91 7.46 9.94 -9.67
CA TYR A 91 7.41 11.38 -9.40
C TYR A 91 8.71 12.08 -9.83
N GLY A 92 9.87 11.51 -9.48
CA GLY A 92 11.17 12.07 -9.85
C GLY A 92 11.37 12.14 -11.35
N VAL A 93 11.03 11.05 -12.06
CA VAL A 93 11.19 10.95 -13.52
C VAL A 93 10.29 11.94 -14.26
N ILE A 94 9.01 12.08 -13.90
CA ILE A 94 8.12 12.99 -14.64
C ILE A 94 8.43 14.48 -14.39
N ASN A 95 8.98 14.83 -13.22
CA ASN A 95 9.22 16.23 -12.83
C ASN A 95 10.64 16.71 -13.14
N PHE A 96 11.63 15.83 -13.05
CA PHE A 96 13.05 16.18 -13.15
C PHE A 96 13.83 15.34 -14.16
N GLY A 97 13.24 14.24 -14.64
CA GLY A 97 13.85 13.37 -15.61
C GLY A 97 13.67 13.82 -17.06
N ASN A 98 14.12 12.96 -17.97
CA ASN A 98 13.96 13.14 -19.42
C ASN A 98 13.12 12.01 -20.05
N GLN A 99 12.85 12.12 -21.35
CA GLN A 99 12.01 11.17 -22.07
C GLN A 99 12.56 9.72 -22.00
N ALA A 100 13.88 9.54 -22.09
CA ALA A 100 14.46 8.19 -22.08
C ALA A 100 14.33 7.52 -20.70
N GLU A 101 14.42 8.30 -19.62
CA GLU A 101 14.18 7.81 -18.26
C GLU A 101 12.72 7.45 -18.05
N TYR A 102 11.79 8.27 -18.56
CA TYR A 102 10.36 7.94 -18.57
C TYR A 102 10.08 6.64 -19.35
N ASP A 103 10.61 6.51 -20.56
CA ASP A 103 10.41 5.31 -21.39
C ASP A 103 11.01 4.05 -20.73
N ALA A 104 12.16 4.19 -20.04
CA ALA A 104 12.76 3.09 -19.30
C ALA A 104 11.89 2.66 -18.10
N LEU A 105 11.33 3.62 -17.36
CA LEU A 105 10.42 3.35 -16.25
C LEU A 105 9.15 2.64 -16.73
N MET A 106 8.56 3.08 -17.85
CA MET A 106 7.37 2.44 -18.42
C MET A 106 7.64 1.00 -18.83
N ARG A 107 8.80 0.74 -19.45
CA ARG A 107 9.20 -0.63 -19.80
C ARG A 107 9.35 -1.53 -18.56
N ALA A 108 9.96 -1.02 -17.50
CA ALA A 108 10.13 -1.77 -16.25
C ALA A 108 8.78 -2.11 -15.59
N GLN A 109 7.77 -1.23 -15.73
CA GLN A 109 6.41 -1.53 -15.29
C GLN A 109 5.77 -2.64 -16.11
N GLU A 110 5.87 -2.59 -17.44
CA GLU A 110 5.35 -3.65 -18.32
C GLU A 110 5.94 -5.02 -17.95
N GLU A 111 7.25 -5.08 -17.72
CA GLU A 111 7.92 -6.31 -17.29
C GLU A 111 7.44 -6.80 -15.91
N SER A 112 7.19 -5.88 -14.97
CA SER A 112 6.69 -6.21 -13.64
C SER A 112 5.24 -6.70 -13.68
N ASP A 113 4.40 -6.13 -14.53
CA ASP A 113 3.03 -6.59 -14.73
C ASP A 113 2.98 -8.01 -15.30
N LEU A 114 3.89 -8.36 -16.22
CA LEU A 114 4.01 -9.73 -16.74
C LEU A 114 4.40 -10.75 -15.66
N LEU A 115 5.17 -10.34 -14.64
CA LEU A 115 5.57 -11.18 -13.51
C LEU A 115 4.54 -11.22 -12.37
N GLY A 116 3.71 -10.18 -12.26
CA GLY A 116 2.73 -9.99 -11.18
C GLY A 116 1.29 -10.36 -11.53
N SER A 117 0.94 -10.51 -12.80
CA SER A 117 -0.41 -10.93 -13.21
C SER A 117 -0.65 -12.40 -12.87
N PRO A 118 -1.63 -12.74 -12.00
CA PRO A 118 -2.20 -14.07 -12.08
C PRO A 118 -2.82 -14.18 -13.47
N ALA A 119 -2.47 -15.23 -14.22
CA ALA A 119 -3.15 -15.56 -15.47
C ALA A 119 -4.67 -15.52 -15.22
N PRO A 120 -5.49 -14.99 -16.16
CA PRO A 120 -6.93 -14.98 -15.96
C PRO A 120 -7.37 -16.42 -15.74
N ALA A 121 -7.92 -16.69 -14.55
CA ALA A 121 -8.59 -17.95 -14.26
C ALA A 121 -9.72 -18.07 -15.28
N SER A 122 -9.44 -18.78 -16.37
CA SER A 122 -10.43 -19.12 -17.38
C SER A 122 -11.46 -19.98 -16.68
N ALA A 123 -12.59 -19.37 -16.36
CA ALA A 123 -13.78 -20.04 -15.86
C ALA A 123 -14.12 -21.21 -16.79
N SER A 124 -13.84 -22.43 -16.34
CA SER A 124 -14.28 -23.65 -16.98
C SER A 124 -15.29 -24.35 -16.08
N GLY A 125 -16.55 -23.95 -16.23
CA GLY A 125 -17.74 -24.81 -16.13
C GLY A 125 -18.19 -25.33 -14.76
N PRO A 126 -19.50 -25.61 -14.58
CA PRO A 126 -20.06 -26.01 -13.30
C PRO A 126 -19.75 -27.48 -12.98
N VAL A 127 -19.27 -27.74 -11.77
CA VAL A 127 -19.22 -29.10 -11.21
C VAL A 127 -20.62 -29.47 -10.72
N ALA A 128 -21.24 -30.46 -11.37
CA ALA A 128 -22.51 -31.04 -10.94
C ALA A 128 -22.33 -31.84 -9.61
N PRO A 129 -23.37 -31.96 -8.76
CA PRO A 129 -23.21 -32.48 -7.41
C PRO A 129 -23.19 -34.01 -7.40
N ALA A 130 -22.21 -34.59 -6.72
CA ALA A 130 -22.21 -36.01 -6.38
C ALA A 130 -22.83 -36.21 -5.00
N ALA A 131 -23.88 -37.02 -4.98
CA ALA A 131 -24.72 -37.33 -3.84
C ALA A 131 -24.01 -38.09 -2.71
N ALA A 132 -24.47 -37.83 -1.48
CA ALA A 132 -24.19 -38.62 -0.28
C ALA A 132 -24.79 -40.03 -0.35
N PRO A 133 -24.39 -40.92 0.57
CA PRO A 133 -25.40 -41.40 1.52
C PRO A 133 -24.93 -41.38 2.98
N GLU A 134 -25.88 -41.06 3.86
CA GLU A 134 -25.90 -41.34 5.30
C GLU A 134 -26.17 -42.85 5.53
N THR A 135 -26.00 -43.53 6.68
CA THR A 135 -25.96 -43.26 8.13
C THR A 135 -25.48 -44.60 8.81
N PRO A 136 -25.72 -44.93 10.10
CA PRO A 136 -25.35 -44.35 11.40
C PRO A 136 -24.49 -45.33 12.28
N GLY A 137 -23.90 -44.84 13.38
CA GLY A 137 -23.27 -45.69 14.40
C GLY A 137 -23.12 -44.98 15.75
N ASP A 138 -23.81 -45.53 16.75
CA ASP A 138 -24.17 -45.02 18.07
C ASP A 138 -23.05 -45.12 19.14
N GLY A 139 -23.15 -44.31 20.21
CA GLY A 139 -22.76 -44.76 21.55
C GLY A 139 -21.67 -44.02 22.35
N SER A 140 -22.11 -43.07 23.18
CA SER A 140 -21.85 -42.97 24.64
C SER A 140 -20.71 -42.09 25.25
N ALA A 141 -21.18 -41.06 26.00
CA ALA A 141 -20.80 -40.56 27.35
C ALA A 141 -19.36 -40.06 27.63
N GLY A 142 -19.06 -38.97 28.35
CA GLY A 142 -19.75 -37.96 29.18
C GLY A 142 -18.67 -37.12 29.92
N PRO A 143 -18.94 -35.90 30.45
CA PRO A 143 -17.96 -34.93 30.99
C PRO A 143 -17.89 -34.98 32.55
N PRO A 144 -17.38 -34.01 33.36
CA PRO A 144 -16.65 -32.72 33.13
C PRO A 144 -15.40 -32.51 34.04
N ALA A 145 -14.70 -31.36 33.97
CA ALA A 145 -14.14 -30.63 35.13
C ALA A 145 -13.44 -29.28 34.77
N GLU A 146 -13.80 -28.24 35.51
CA GLU A 146 -13.27 -26.87 35.54
C GLU A 146 -11.97 -26.70 36.37
N THR A 147 -11.12 -25.76 35.92
CA THR A 147 -10.18 -24.77 36.57
C THR A 147 -9.64 -24.93 38.01
N PRO A 148 -8.46 -24.36 38.43
CA PRO A 148 -8.03 -22.96 38.15
C PRO A 148 -6.50 -22.65 38.01
N VAL A 149 -6.23 -21.37 37.72
CA VAL A 149 -4.95 -20.64 37.57
C VAL A 149 -4.16 -20.51 38.88
N PRO A 150 -2.84 -20.24 38.82
CA PRO A 150 -2.29 -19.17 39.65
C PRO A 150 -1.47 -18.13 38.85
N ARG A 151 -1.67 -16.86 39.24
CA ARG A 151 -0.83 -15.71 38.89
C ARG A 151 0.43 -15.72 39.75
N THR A 152 1.58 -15.30 39.22
CA THR A 152 2.66 -14.53 39.91
C THR A 152 3.70 -14.12 38.87
N GLY A 153 3.88 -12.83 38.60
CA GLY A 153 5.12 -12.08 38.93
C GLY A 153 6.07 -12.10 37.71
N MET A 154 6.71 -11.04 37.24
CA MET A 154 7.25 -9.84 37.87
C MET A 154 7.47 -8.84 36.71
N ARG A 155 7.16 -7.56 36.94
CA ARG A 155 7.50 -6.47 36.02
C ARG A 155 9.03 -6.35 35.96
N SER A 156 9.64 -6.58 34.81
CA SER A 156 11.01 -6.12 34.58
C SER A 156 10.96 -4.67 34.14
N ALA A 157 11.34 -3.79 35.08
CA ALA A 157 11.65 -2.40 34.85
C ALA A 157 12.79 -2.28 33.84
N ILE A 158 12.59 -1.45 32.81
CA ILE A 158 13.67 -0.96 31.97
C ILE A 158 14.10 0.36 32.61
N GLU A 159 15.30 0.36 33.16
CA GLU A 159 15.94 1.47 33.85
C GLU A 159 16.43 2.50 32.81
N GLU A 160 15.92 3.73 32.90
CA GLU A 160 16.38 4.87 32.11
C GLU A 160 17.80 5.25 32.53
N LEU A 161 18.74 5.28 31.57
CA LEU A 161 20.05 5.89 31.76
C LEU A 161 19.97 7.41 31.49
N PRO A 162 20.41 8.28 32.42
CA PRO A 162 20.37 9.73 32.20
C PRO A 162 21.50 10.20 31.27
N ARG A 163 21.13 11.15 30.42
CA ARG A 163 21.99 11.92 29.49
C ARG A 163 23.24 12.48 30.17
N ARG A 164 24.40 12.36 29.52
CA ARG A 164 25.54 13.27 29.74
C ARG A 164 25.70 14.19 28.55
N SER A 165 25.40 15.46 28.78
CA SER A 165 25.84 16.58 27.96
C SER A 165 27.35 16.79 28.14
N LEU A 166 28.07 16.96 27.03
CA LEU A 166 29.26 17.80 26.92
C LEU A 166 29.17 18.54 25.59
#